data_AF-A0A7Y2TRA2-F1
#
_entry.id   AF-A0A7Y2TRA2-F1
#
_cell.length_a   1.000
_cell.length_b   1.000
_cell.length_c   1.000
_cell.angle_alpha   90.00
_cell.angle_beta   90.00
_cell.angle_gamma   90.00
#
_symmetry.space_group_name_H-M   'P 1'
#
loop_
_entity.id
_entity.type
_entity.pdbx_description
1 polymer ?
#
loop_
_entity_poly.entity_id
_entity_poly.type
_entity_poly.pdbx_seq_one_letter_code
_entity_poly.pdbx_strand_id
1 'polypeptide(L)'
;QNVGCPSDRVQRGRFGACLMLEADRVRDGVAAMRDAVDIPVTVKTRLGVDDRDSWGFFSDFIGTVAESGCTVFIVHARKAWLSGLSPKENREVPELRYEWVHRLKRERPGLTVVLNGGIRTVDEAEKHLGPLDGVMLGRAAYQAPWLLAELQARWFEQRGTATREEAVEHMTDYLREQVERGVPAARISRHMLGLFQGRPGARRWRQYISQHAHRDRANGDLLLEALAHMRAVAPIADPT
;
A
#
# COMPACT_ATOMS: atom_id res chain seq x y z
N GLN A 1 -3.98 -15.11 0.50
CA GLN A 1 -4.95 -15.01 -0.61
C GLN A 1 -5.49 -13.59 -0.77
N ASN A 2 -5.71 -13.15 -2.02
CA ASN A 2 -6.41 -11.90 -2.32
C ASN A 2 -7.92 -12.15 -2.43
N VAL A 3 -8.68 -11.60 -1.49
CA VAL A 3 -10.15 -11.66 -1.42
C VAL A 3 -10.75 -10.24 -1.39
N GLY A 4 -10.06 -9.27 -1.98
CA GLY A 4 -10.46 -7.85 -1.89
C GLY A 4 -10.39 -7.04 -3.18
N CYS A 5 -9.87 -7.61 -4.27
CA CYS A 5 -9.82 -6.93 -5.58
C CYS A 5 -11.21 -6.92 -6.24
N PRO A 6 -11.77 -5.76 -6.64
CA PRO A 6 -13.11 -5.68 -7.24
C PRO A 6 -13.11 -5.57 -8.78
N SER A 7 -12.00 -5.86 -9.47
CA SER A 7 -11.89 -5.59 -10.92
C SER A 7 -12.76 -6.51 -11.80
N ASP A 8 -13.08 -6.09 -13.03
CA ASP A 8 -13.86 -6.93 -13.96
C ASP A 8 -13.15 -8.23 -14.36
N ARG A 9 -11.82 -8.28 -14.25
CA ARG A 9 -11.02 -9.49 -14.49
C ARG A 9 -11.17 -10.51 -13.37
N VAL A 10 -11.44 -10.04 -12.15
CA VAL A 10 -11.66 -10.84 -10.93
C VAL A 10 -12.93 -11.67 -11.06
N GLN A 11 -14.03 -11.05 -11.51
CA GLN A 11 -15.31 -11.75 -11.67
C GLN A 11 -15.24 -12.85 -12.73
N ARG A 12 -14.60 -12.55 -13.87
CA ARG A 12 -14.42 -13.52 -14.95
C ARG A 12 -13.51 -14.69 -14.57
N GLY A 13 -12.50 -14.44 -13.74
CA GLY A 13 -11.57 -15.48 -13.28
C GLY A 13 -11.92 -16.12 -11.93
N ARG A 14 -13.03 -15.72 -11.30
CA ARG A 14 -13.45 -16.19 -9.95
C ARG A 14 -12.34 -16.08 -8.89
N PHE A 15 -11.68 -14.94 -8.79
CA PHE A 15 -10.71 -14.62 -7.74
C PHE A 15 -10.94 -13.20 -7.21
N GLY A 16 -10.47 -12.83 -6.01
CA GLY A 16 -10.68 -11.48 -5.46
C GLY A 16 -11.98 -11.31 -4.69
N ALA A 17 -12.59 -10.12 -4.70
CA ALA A 17 -13.69 -9.75 -3.81
C ALA A 17 -14.92 -10.65 -3.95
N CYS A 18 -15.22 -11.17 -5.15
CA CYS A 18 -16.35 -12.08 -5.35
C CYS A 18 -16.29 -13.35 -4.48
N LEU A 19 -15.08 -13.77 -4.06
CA LEU A 19 -14.89 -14.93 -3.17
C LEU A 19 -15.41 -14.69 -1.74
N MET A 20 -15.75 -13.45 -1.36
CA MET A 20 -16.44 -13.22 -0.07
C MET A 20 -17.81 -13.92 -0.01
N LEU A 21 -18.43 -14.21 -1.16
CA LEU A 21 -19.67 -14.96 -1.25
C LEU A 21 -19.46 -16.48 -1.16
N GLU A 22 -18.21 -16.96 -1.20
CA GLU A 22 -17.82 -18.37 -1.22
C GLU A 22 -16.84 -18.66 -0.07
N ALA A 23 -17.21 -18.35 1.17
CA ALA A 23 -16.34 -18.44 2.35
C ALA A 23 -15.70 -19.82 2.54
N ASP A 24 -16.46 -20.91 2.38
CA ASP A 24 -15.95 -22.28 2.46
C ASP A 24 -14.84 -22.54 1.42
N ARG A 25 -15.02 -22.02 0.21
CA ARG A 25 -14.02 -22.15 -0.86
C ARG A 25 -12.73 -21.41 -0.53
N VAL A 26 -12.84 -20.25 0.12
CA VAL A 26 -11.69 -19.49 0.61
C VAL A 26 -11.00 -20.28 1.72
N ARG A 27 -11.75 -20.84 2.68
CA ARG A 27 -11.21 -21.70 3.75
C ARG A 27 -10.42 -22.86 3.15
N ASP A 28 -11.03 -23.63 2.25
CA ASP A 28 -10.42 -24.83 1.67
C ASP A 28 -9.18 -24.47 0.84
N GLY A 29 -9.24 -23.37 0.09
CA GLY A 29 -8.08 -22.86 -0.66
C GLY A 29 -6.93 -22.41 0.26
N VAL A 30 -7.24 -21.74 1.38
CA VAL A 30 -6.22 -21.32 2.35
C VAL A 30 -5.62 -22.50 3.09
N ALA A 31 -6.43 -23.51 3.46
CA ALA A 31 -5.94 -24.74 4.05
C ALA A 31 -4.96 -25.46 3.11
N ALA A 32 -5.36 -25.66 1.84
CA ALA A 32 -4.49 -26.28 0.84
C ALA A 32 -3.20 -25.49 0.59
N MET A 33 -3.26 -24.14 0.59
CA MET A 33 -2.04 -23.32 0.49
C MET A 33 -1.14 -23.48 1.71
N ARG A 34 -1.69 -23.58 2.93
CA ARG A 34 -0.93 -23.77 4.16
C ARG A 34 -0.28 -25.15 4.21
N ASP A 35 -0.97 -26.19 3.76
CA ASP A 35 -0.40 -27.54 3.72
C ASP A 35 0.76 -27.66 2.73
N ALA A 36 0.83 -26.76 1.74
CA ALA A 36 1.85 -26.76 0.71
C ALA A 36 3.12 -25.94 1.06
N VAL A 37 3.11 -25.13 2.12
CA VAL A 37 4.21 -24.21 2.43
C VAL A 37 4.46 -24.07 3.93
N ASP A 38 5.72 -23.86 4.32
CA ASP A 38 6.10 -23.63 5.73
C ASP A 38 5.98 -22.15 6.17
N ILE A 39 5.71 -21.24 5.24
CA ILE A 39 5.57 -19.81 5.52
C ILE A 39 4.11 -19.43 5.85
N PRO A 40 3.87 -18.35 6.61
CA PRO A 40 2.51 -17.93 6.93
C PRO A 40 1.67 -17.57 5.68
N VAL A 41 0.50 -18.21 5.56
CA VAL A 41 -0.52 -17.82 4.57
C VAL A 41 -1.50 -16.86 5.24
N THR A 42 -1.66 -15.67 4.64
CA THR A 42 -2.50 -14.58 5.18
C THR A 42 -3.65 -14.24 4.22
N VAL A 43 -4.71 -13.60 4.71
CA VAL A 43 -5.86 -13.20 3.88
C VAL A 43 -6.03 -11.69 3.88
N LYS A 44 -6.10 -11.10 2.69
CA LYS A 44 -6.49 -9.69 2.51
C LYS A 44 -7.89 -9.60 1.93
N THR A 45 -8.81 -8.98 2.67
CA THR A 45 -10.24 -8.94 2.32
C THR A 45 -10.83 -7.52 2.43
N ARG A 46 -12.13 -7.40 2.17
CA ARG A 46 -12.98 -6.21 2.37
C ARG A 46 -14.03 -6.50 3.45
N LEU A 47 -14.90 -5.52 3.71
CA LEU A 47 -15.99 -5.67 4.69
C LEU A 47 -17.24 -6.36 4.14
N GLY A 48 -17.36 -6.47 2.83
CA GLY A 48 -18.58 -6.91 2.17
C GLY A 48 -18.50 -6.73 0.66
N VAL A 49 -19.51 -7.24 -0.01
CA VAL A 49 -19.63 -7.19 -1.47
C VAL A 49 -21.06 -6.88 -1.85
N ASP A 50 -21.24 -5.88 -2.72
CA ASP A 50 -22.55 -5.39 -3.15
C ASP A 50 -23.47 -5.18 -1.94
N ASP A 51 -24.65 -5.79 -1.91
CA ASP A 51 -25.61 -5.67 -0.79
C ASP A 51 -25.35 -6.68 0.35
N ARG A 52 -24.30 -7.49 0.25
CA ARG A 52 -23.80 -8.38 1.31
C ARG A 52 -22.71 -7.67 2.09
N ASP A 53 -23.11 -6.69 2.89
CA ASP A 53 -22.21 -5.81 3.63
C ASP A 53 -22.67 -5.57 5.08
N SER A 54 -23.22 -6.60 5.74
CA SER A 54 -23.58 -6.57 7.16
C SER A 54 -22.45 -7.05 8.07
N TRP A 55 -22.48 -6.66 9.35
CA TRP A 55 -21.48 -7.11 10.33
C TRP A 55 -21.46 -8.64 10.46
N GLY A 56 -22.65 -9.26 10.51
CA GLY A 56 -22.78 -10.72 10.58
C GLY A 56 -22.10 -11.39 9.40
N PHE A 57 -22.39 -10.95 8.18
CA PHE A 57 -21.75 -11.48 6.97
C PHE A 57 -20.22 -11.38 7.03
N PHE A 58 -19.69 -10.22 7.43
CA PHE A 58 -18.25 -10.03 7.57
C PHE A 58 -17.63 -10.92 8.66
N SER A 59 -18.24 -10.98 9.84
CA SER A 59 -17.73 -11.76 10.97
C SER A 59 -17.78 -13.26 10.70
N ASP A 60 -18.84 -13.74 10.06
CA ASP A 60 -19.00 -15.14 9.64
C ASP A 60 -17.96 -15.51 8.60
N PHE A 61 -17.75 -14.66 7.58
CA PHE A 61 -16.70 -14.86 6.59
C PHE A 61 -15.31 -15.01 7.25
N ILE A 62 -14.96 -14.13 8.18
CA ILE A 62 -13.68 -14.23 8.89
C ILE A 62 -13.62 -15.51 9.73
N GLY A 63 -14.72 -15.88 10.40
CA GLY A 63 -14.83 -17.10 11.20
C GLY A 63 -14.55 -18.35 10.36
N THR A 64 -15.30 -18.53 9.27
CA THR A 64 -15.13 -19.68 8.36
C THR A 64 -13.72 -19.75 7.78
N VAL A 65 -13.15 -18.62 7.35
CA VAL A 65 -11.79 -18.62 6.80
C VAL A 65 -10.74 -18.92 7.87
N ALA A 66 -10.96 -18.51 9.13
CA ALA A 66 -10.04 -18.82 10.23
C ALA A 66 -9.98 -20.32 10.55
N GLU A 67 -11.02 -21.11 10.24
CA GLU A 67 -11.02 -22.58 10.38
C GLU A 67 -9.94 -23.25 9.53
N SER A 68 -9.47 -22.59 8.46
CA SER A 68 -8.31 -23.06 7.67
C SER A 68 -6.98 -23.00 8.44
N GLY A 69 -6.97 -22.44 9.64
CA GLY A 69 -5.78 -22.11 10.42
C GLY A 69 -5.11 -20.78 10.04
N CYS A 70 -5.77 -19.95 9.22
CA CYS A 70 -5.34 -18.59 8.95
C CYS A 70 -5.53 -17.69 10.18
N THR A 71 -4.45 -17.08 10.65
CA THR A 71 -4.47 -16.19 11.83
C THR A 71 -4.33 -14.71 11.49
N VAL A 72 -3.91 -14.36 10.26
CA VAL A 72 -3.63 -12.98 9.86
C VAL A 72 -4.62 -12.48 8.81
N PHE A 73 -5.38 -11.45 9.16
CA PHE A 73 -6.37 -10.82 8.32
C PHE A 73 -6.07 -9.34 8.10
N ILE A 74 -5.86 -8.98 6.83
CA ILE A 74 -5.68 -7.59 6.40
C ILE A 74 -7.01 -7.10 5.81
N VAL A 75 -7.66 -6.18 6.52
CA VAL A 75 -9.03 -5.76 6.21
C VAL A 75 -9.00 -4.38 5.58
N HIS A 76 -9.33 -4.29 4.29
CA HIS A 76 -9.68 -3.00 3.71
C HIS A 76 -11.05 -2.60 4.24
N ALA A 77 -11.13 -1.53 5.02
CA ALA A 77 -12.34 -1.10 5.73
C ALA A 77 -13.41 -0.44 4.84
N ARG A 78 -13.55 -0.91 3.59
CA ARG A 78 -14.64 -0.55 2.67
C ARG A 78 -15.21 -1.84 2.10
N LYS A 79 -16.50 -1.84 1.77
CA LYS A 79 -17.07 -2.88 0.91
C LYS A 79 -16.55 -2.79 -0.53
N ALA A 80 -16.76 -3.81 -1.33
CA ALA A 80 -16.58 -3.77 -2.77
C ALA A 80 -17.94 -3.72 -3.47
N TRP A 81 -18.04 -2.95 -4.53
CA TRP A 81 -19.06 -3.12 -5.55
C TRP A 81 -18.44 -3.88 -6.72
N LEU A 82 -19.05 -5.00 -7.10
CA LEU A 82 -18.61 -5.79 -8.26
C LEU A 82 -19.09 -5.16 -9.57
N SER A 83 -20.22 -4.49 -9.57
CA SER A 83 -20.73 -3.77 -10.74
C SER A 83 -20.92 -2.29 -10.46
N GLY A 84 -20.90 -1.48 -11.52
CA GLY A 84 -21.26 -0.06 -11.45
C GLY A 84 -20.17 0.89 -10.97
N LEU A 85 -19.05 0.40 -10.42
CA LEU A 85 -17.91 1.24 -10.03
C LEU A 85 -16.58 0.68 -10.54
N SER A 86 -15.72 1.55 -11.05
CA SER A 86 -14.34 1.19 -11.39
C SER A 86 -13.53 0.79 -10.15
N PRO A 87 -12.38 0.09 -10.31
CA PRO A 87 -11.47 -0.21 -9.19
C PRO A 87 -10.93 1.02 -8.45
N LYS A 88 -10.91 2.19 -9.10
CA LYS A 88 -10.53 3.45 -8.46
C LYS A 88 -11.67 3.93 -7.56
N GLU A 89 -12.88 4.03 -8.09
CA GLU A 89 -14.07 4.45 -7.33
C GLU A 89 -14.36 3.50 -6.16
N ASN A 90 -14.15 2.20 -6.34
CA ASN A 90 -14.24 1.21 -5.27
C ASN A 90 -13.29 1.45 -4.08
N ARG A 91 -12.30 2.34 -4.21
CA ARG A 91 -11.38 2.74 -3.14
C ARG A 91 -11.66 4.17 -2.62
N GLU A 92 -12.64 4.87 -3.18
CA GLU A 92 -12.92 6.30 -2.94
C GLU A 92 -14.39 6.58 -2.60
N VAL A 93 -15.33 5.85 -3.19
CA VAL A 93 -16.79 6.04 -3.00
C VAL A 93 -17.34 5.34 -1.75
N PRO A 94 -17.23 4.00 -1.53
CA PRO A 94 -17.91 3.37 -0.40
C PRO A 94 -17.31 3.80 0.94
N GLU A 95 -18.11 4.19 1.93
CA GLU A 95 -17.58 4.74 3.18
C GLU A 95 -16.61 3.80 3.92
N LEU A 96 -15.69 4.42 4.67
CA LEU A 96 -14.78 3.69 5.55
C LEU A 96 -15.49 3.34 6.86
N ARG A 97 -15.41 2.08 7.25
CA ARG A 97 -15.99 1.55 8.51
C ARG A 97 -14.89 0.93 9.37
N TYR A 98 -14.05 1.77 9.98
CA TYR A 98 -12.94 1.31 10.81
C TYR A 98 -13.42 0.60 12.08
N GLU A 99 -14.57 0.99 12.61
CA GLU A 99 -15.17 0.45 13.82
C GLU A 99 -15.43 -1.05 13.72
N TRP A 100 -15.66 -1.59 12.51
CA TRP A 100 -15.79 -3.03 12.28
C TRP A 100 -14.47 -3.76 12.41
N VAL A 101 -13.37 -3.17 11.94
CA VAL A 101 -12.03 -3.76 12.08
C VAL A 101 -11.61 -3.79 13.54
N HIS A 102 -11.90 -2.71 14.29
CA HIS A 102 -11.71 -2.66 15.75
C HIS A 102 -12.59 -3.66 16.50
N ARG A 103 -13.86 -3.78 16.09
CA ARG A 103 -14.78 -4.76 16.66
C ARG A 103 -14.30 -6.19 16.43
N LEU A 104 -13.77 -6.48 15.23
CA LEU A 104 -13.21 -7.80 14.90
C LEU A 104 -12.07 -8.16 15.83
N LYS A 105 -11.11 -7.24 16.06
CA LYS A 105 -9.98 -7.49 16.96
C LYS A 105 -10.45 -7.73 18.41
N ARG A 106 -11.46 -6.99 18.90
CA ARG A 106 -12.02 -7.22 20.23
C ARG A 106 -12.72 -8.57 20.37
N GLU A 107 -13.51 -8.96 19.37
CA GLU A 107 -14.27 -10.23 19.41
C GLU A 107 -13.39 -11.45 19.10
N ARG A 108 -12.28 -11.27 18.39
CA ARG A 108 -11.34 -12.34 18.00
C ARG A 108 -9.89 -11.96 18.35
N PRO A 109 -9.54 -11.85 19.64
CA PRO A 109 -8.22 -11.35 20.07
C PRO A 109 -7.05 -12.23 19.61
N GLY A 110 -7.30 -13.53 19.40
CA GLY A 110 -6.31 -14.48 18.87
C GLY A 110 -5.96 -14.31 17.40
N LEU A 111 -6.68 -13.47 16.65
CA LEU A 111 -6.33 -13.12 15.28
C LEU A 111 -5.43 -11.88 15.24
N THR A 112 -4.50 -11.87 14.30
CA THR A 112 -3.77 -10.67 13.89
C THR A 112 -4.61 -9.91 12.88
N VAL A 113 -5.07 -8.71 13.25
CA VAL A 113 -5.95 -7.86 12.44
C VAL A 113 -5.20 -6.61 12.02
N VAL A 114 -5.03 -6.43 10.71
CA VAL A 114 -4.35 -5.30 10.09
C VAL A 114 -5.36 -4.42 9.35
N LEU A 115 -5.48 -3.15 9.77
CA LEU A 115 -6.37 -2.20 9.12
C LEU A 115 -5.79 -1.65 7.82
N ASN A 116 -6.62 -1.55 6.79
CA ASN A 116 -6.26 -0.94 5.51
C ASN A 116 -7.37 -0.01 4.99
N GLY A 117 -6.95 1.01 4.25
CA GLY A 117 -7.83 1.92 3.52
C GLY A 117 -7.90 3.29 4.20
N GLY A 118 -7.83 4.37 3.41
CA GLY A 118 -8.10 5.73 3.88
C GLY A 118 -7.01 6.42 4.71
N ILE A 119 -6.03 5.69 5.27
CA ILE A 119 -4.94 6.22 6.09
C ILE A 119 -3.90 6.95 5.23
N ARG A 120 -3.61 8.21 5.56
CA ARG A 120 -2.75 9.13 4.76
C ARG A 120 -1.58 9.73 5.54
N THR A 121 -1.64 9.74 6.87
CA THR A 121 -0.60 10.38 7.70
C THR A 121 -0.10 9.43 8.79
N VAL A 122 1.03 9.79 9.39
CA VAL A 122 1.62 9.12 10.56
C VAL A 122 0.63 9.13 11.73
N ASP A 123 0.05 10.29 12.04
CA ASP A 123 -0.89 10.42 13.16
C ASP A 123 -2.19 9.63 12.95
N GLU A 124 -2.66 9.49 11.70
CA GLU A 124 -3.81 8.62 11.39
C GLU A 124 -3.46 7.14 11.59
N ALA A 125 -2.25 6.72 11.22
CA ALA A 125 -1.77 5.36 11.47
C ALA A 125 -1.66 5.07 12.99
N GLU A 126 -1.17 6.02 13.78
CA GLU A 126 -1.07 5.93 15.25
C GLU A 126 -2.37 5.68 15.96
N LYS A 127 -3.46 6.32 15.54
CA LYS A 127 -4.77 6.12 16.15
C LYS A 127 -5.24 4.66 16.08
N HIS A 128 -4.65 3.86 15.21
CA HIS A 128 -5.05 2.48 14.97
C HIS A 128 -4.03 1.46 15.46
N LEU A 129 -2.76 1.84 15.55
CA LEU A 129 -1.70 0.98 16.07
C LEU A 129 -1.77 0.88 17.60
N GLY A 130 -1.76 -0.34 18.13
CA GLY A 130 -2.02 -0.62 19.55
C GLY A 130 -3.36 -1.33 19.73
N PRO A 131 -4.50 -0.67 19.49
CA PRO A 131 -5.80 -1.34 19.47
C PRO A 131 -5.91 -2.44 18.39
N LEU A 132 -5.18 -2.29 17.29
CA LEU A 132 -5.01 -3.27 16.23
C LEU A 132 -3.54 -3.70 16.13
N ASP A 133 -3.31 -4.87 15.54
CA ASP A 133 -1.97 -5.45 15.39
C ASP A 133 -1.16 -4.81 14.26
N GLY A 134 -1.81 -4.05 13.37
CA GLY A 134 -1.11 -3.37 12.30
C GLY A 134 -1.98 -2.42 11.46
N VAL A 135 -1.29 -1.62 10.65
CA VAL A 135 -1.89 -0.83 9.58
C VAL A 135 -1.16 -1.08 8.27
N MET A 136 -1.90 -1.08 7.16
CA MET A 136 -1.36 -1.21 5.82
C MET A 136 -1.64 0.07 5.04
N LEU A 137 -0.56 0.73 4.58
CA LEU A 137 -0.63 1.88 3.70
C LEU A 137 -0.44 1.46 2.24
N GLY A 138 -1.23 2.05 1.34
CA GLY A 138 -1.14 1.79 -0.10
C GLY A 138 -0.85 3.06 -0.88
N ARG A 139 -1.91 3.75 -1.32
CA ARG A 139 -1.79 4.97 -2.14
C ARG A 139 -0.93 6.05 -1.49
N ALA A 140 -1.11 6.29 -0.19
CA ALA A 140 -0.35 7.32 0.53
C ALA A 140 1.16 7.04 0.49
N ALA A 141 1.57 5.79 0.77
CA ALA A 141 2.97 5.36 0.68
C ALA A 141 3.54 5.47 -0.75
N TYR A 142 2.73 5.25 -1.79
CA TYR A 142 3.21 5.39 -3.17
C TYR A 142 3.30 6.87 -3.62
N GLN A 143 2.36 7.71 -3.18
CA GLN A 143 2.32 9.13 -3.51
C GLN A 143 3.42 9.91 -2.78
N ALA A 144 3.56 9.66 -1.47
CA ALA A 144 4.54 10.29 -0.59
C ALA A 144 5.33 9.20 0.16
N PRO A 145 6.30 8.52 -0.49
CA PRO A 145 7.03 7.39 0.10
C PRO A 145 7.80 7.73 1.37
N TRP A 146 8.18 9.00 1.56
CA TRP A 146 8.84 9.42 2.80
C TRP A 146 7.97 9.26 4.05
N LEU A 147 6.63 9.16 3.88
CA LEU A 147 5.73 8.78 4.96
C LEU A 147 6.20 7.50 5.67
N LEU A 148 6.75 6.53 4.92
CA LEU A 148 7.25 5.28 5.51
C LEU A 148 8.50 5.49 6.36
N ALA A 149 9.39 6.42 5.99
CA ALA A 149 10.55 6.77 6.80
C ALA A 149 10.12 7.47 8.10
N GLU A 150 9.09 8.31 8.04
CA GLU A 150 8.50 8.95 9.23
C GLU A 150 7.83 7.93 10.15
N LEU A 151 7.10 6.94 9.61
CA LEU A 151 6.58 5.81 10.39
C LEU A 151 7.73 4.99 11.00
N GLN A 152 8.78 4.68 10.23
CA GLN A 152 9.94 3.91 10.70
C GLN A 152 10.58 4.57 11.92
N ALA A 153 10.88 5.87 11.83
CA ALA A 153 11.53 6.62 12.89
C ALA A 153 10.69 6.74 14.17
N ARG A 154 9.36 6.64 14.06
CA ARG A 154 8.43 6.83 15.17
C ARG A 154 8.10 5.53 15.91
N TRP A 155 8.07 4.39 15.21
CA TRP A 155 7.66 3.11 15.81
C TRP A 155 8.75 2.06 15.96
N PHE A 156 9.84 2.17 15.21
CA PHE A 156 10.87 1.13 15.20
C PHE A 156 12.17 1.68 15.75
N GLU A 157 12.83 0.89 16.59
CA GLU A 157 14.15 1.22 17.15
C GLU A 157 15.22 1.27 16.06
N GLN A 158 15.12 0.37 15.08
CA GLN A 158 16.01 0.36 13.92
C GLN A 158 15.69 1.54 13.00
N ARG A 159 16.67 2.43 12.85
CA ARG A 159 16.56 3.57 11.94
C ARG A 159 16.89 3.12 10.51
N GLY A 160 16.05 3.54 9.56
CA GLY A 160 16.34 3.44 8.13
C GLY A 160 17.19 4.63 7.65
N THR A 161 17.18 4.88 6.34
CA THR A 161 17.80 6.08 5.75
C THR A 161 17.39 7.36 6.48
N ALA A 162 18.35 8.21 6.82
CA ALA A 162 18.10 9.39 7.65
C ALA A 162 17.51 10.55 6.83
N THR A 163 17.88 10.68 5.55
CA THR A 163 17.45 11.80 4.69
C THR A 163 16.95 11.37 3.31
N ARG A 164 16.16 12.25 2.65
CA ARG A 164 15.68 11.99 1.28
C ARG A 164 16.85 11.97 0.31
N GLU A 165 17.86 12.76 0.60
CA GLU A 165 19.11 12.89 -0.13
C GLU A 165 19.91 11.59 -0.13
N GLU A 166 20.12 10.98 1.03
CA GLU A 166 20.72 9.64 1.13
C GLU A 166 19.89 8.59 0.39
N ALA A 167 18.56 8.70 0.41
CA ALA A 167 17.70 7.81 -0.35
C ALA A 167 17.87 8.00 -1.87
N VAL A 168 18.16 9.22 -2.34
CA VAL A 168 18.53 9.49 -3.73
C VAL A 168 19.87 8.85 -4.07
N GLU A 169 20.87 8.95 -3.20
CA GLU A 169 22.19 8.36 -3.41
C GLU A 169 22.10 6.84 -3.57
N HIS A 170 21.49 6.14 -2.60
CA HIS A 170 21.30 4.69 -2.68
C HIS A 170 20.50 4.25 -3.92
N MET A 171 19.44 5.00 -4.26
CA MET A 171 18.64 4.70 -5.45
C MET A 171 19.37 5.01 -6.75
N THR A 172 20.36 5.91 -6.73
CA THR A 172 21.23 6.20 -7.88
C THR A 172 22.20 5.04 -8.11
N ASP A 173 22.81 4.50 -7.06
CA ASP A 173 23.68 3.33 -7.19
C ASP A 173 22.90 2.11 -7.70
N TYR A 174 21.70 1.89 -7.17
CA TYR A 174 20.80 0.88 -7.72
C TYR A 174 20.45 1.16 -9.19
N LEU A 175 20.12 2.41 -9.53
CA LEU A 175 19.79 2.79 -10.90
C LEU A 175 20.93 2.48 -11.88
N ARG A 176 22.18 2.84 -11.52
CA ARG A 176 23.41 2.54 -12.30
C ARG A 176 23.55 1.05 -12.58
N GLU A 177 23.45 0.20 -11.54
CA GLU A 177 23.52 -1.25 -11.69
C GLU A 177 22.43 -1.80 -12.64
N GLN A 178 21.22 -1.27 -12.55
CA GLN A 178 20.12 -1.75 -13.38
C GLN A 178 20.21 -1.29 -14.84
N VAL A 179 20.69 -0.08 -15.10
CA VAL A 179 20.87 0.40 -16.48
C VAL A 179 22.00 -0.36 -17.19
N GLU A 180 23.06 -0.75 -16.47
CA GLU A 180 24.10 -1.65 -16.99
C GLU A 180 23.52 -3.02 -17.41
N ARG A 181 22.49 -3.48 -16.72
CA ARG A 181 21.73 -4.70 -17.05
C ARG A 181 20.67 -4.48 -18.14
N GLY A 182 20.60 -3.30 -18.74
CA GLY A 182 19.67 -2.96 -19.81
C GLY A 182 18.25 -2.59 -19.34
N VAL A 183 18.03 -2.42 -18.03
CA VAL A 183 16.76 -1.92 -17.50
C VAL A 183 16.66 -0.42 -17.81
N PRO A 184 15.61 0.06 -18.49
CA PRO A 184 15.49 1.48 -18.78
C PRO A 184 15.36 2.32 -17.51
N ALA A 185 16.08 3.44 -17.42
CA ALA A 185 16.07 4.32 -16.26
C ALA A 185 14.64 4.71 -15.81
N ALA A 186 13.75 5.00 -16.76
CA ALA A 186 12.33 5.29 -16.51
C ALA A 186 11.57 4.21 -15.73
N ARG A 187 11.98 2.93 -15.78
CA ARG A 187 11.31 1.85 -15.04
C ARG A 187 11.53 1.96 -13.53
N ILE A 188 12.62 2.59 -13.12
CA ILE A 188 13.02 2.79 -11.72
C ILE A 188 12.66 4.21 -11.29
N SER A 189 13.11 5.22 -12.04
CA SER A 189 12.98 6.63 -11.65
C SER A 189 11.52 7.11 -11.54
N ARG A 190 10.58 6.51 -12.29
CA ARG A 190 9.14 6.81 -12.14
C ARG A 190 8.58 6.54 -10.74
N HIS A 191 9.23 5.66 -9.97
CA HIS A 191 8.83 5.34 -8.60
C HIS A 191 9.41 6.33 -7.57
N MET A 192 10.33 7.20 -7.99
CA MET A 192 10.96 8.21 -7.15
C MET A 192 10.28 9.59 -7.23
N LEU A 193 9.27 9.76 -8.09
CA LEU A 193 8.58 11.03 -8.32
C LEU A 193 7.98 11.63 -7.03
N GLY A 194 7.48 10.78 -6.13
CA GLY A 194 6.84 11.18 -4.89
C GLY A 194 7.80 11.56 -3.75
N LEU A 195 9.11 11.28 -3.88
CA LEU A 195 10.06 11.34 -2.75
C LEU A 195 10.05 12.68 -2.01
N PHE A 196 10.04 13.78 -2.77
CA PHE A 196 10.04 15.14 -2.22
C PHE A 196 8.63 15.74 -2.09
N GLN A 197 7.54 14.97 -2.14
CA GLN A 197 6.18 15.52 -1.98
C GLN A 197 6.08 16.40 -0.73
N GLY A 198 5.51 17.61 -0.89
CA GLY A 198 5.37 18.59 0.20
C GLY A 198 6.64 19.41 0.51
N ARG A 199 7.75 19.20 -0.20
CA ARG A 199 9.00 19.96 -0.01
C ARG A 199 9.15 21.08 -1.06
N PRO A 200 9.85 22.18 -0.73
CA PRO A 200 10.29 23.15 -1.73
C PRO A 200 11.05 22.46 -2.87
N GLY A 201 10.78 22.85 -4.12
CA GLY A 201 11.42 22.26 -5.30
C GLY A 201 10.81 20.93 -5.79
N ALA A 202 9.88 20.30 -5.07
CA ALA A 202 9.29 19.01 -5.45
C ALA A 202 8.70 18.95 -6.87
N ARG A 203 8.17 20.08 -7.37
CA ARG A 203 7.70 20.18 -8.75
C ARG A 203 8.85 20.04 -9.76
N ARG A 204 9.99 20.70 -9.51
CA ARG A 204 11.19 20.61 -10.35
C ARG A 204 11.77 19.21 -10.36
N TRP A 205 11.87 18.57 -9.20
CA TRP A 205 12.25 17.16 -9.09
C TRP A 205 11.43 16.26 -10.02
N ARG A 206 10.10 16.32 -9.91
CA ARG A 206 9.18 15.52 -10.75
C ARG A 206 9.32 15.86 -12.23
N GLN A 207 9.41 17.15 -12.54
CA GLN A 207 9.54 17.63 -13.91
C GLN A 207 10.82 17.14 -14.56
N TYR A 208 11.96 17.25 -13.87
CA TYR A 208 13.25 16.81 -14.38
C TYR A 208 13.22 15.33 -14.73
N ILE A 209 12.82 14.48 -13.78
CA ILE A 209 12.72 13.03 -14.01
C ILE A 209 11.78 12.73 -15.19
N SER A 210 10.58 13.31 -15.20
CA SER A 210 9.58 13.01 -16.24
C SER A 210 10.04 13.43 -17.64
N GLN A 211 10.84 14.50 -17.76
CA GLN A 211 11.35 14.99 -19.03
C GLN A 211 12.57 14.23 -19.55
N HIS A 212 13.43 13.72 -18.64
CA HIS A 212 14.73 13.15 -19.01
C HIS A 212 14.76 11.62 -18.98
N ALA A 213 13.94 10.97 -18.15
CA ALA A 213 13.97 9.51 -17.96
C ALA A 213 13.75 8.68 -19.24
N HIS A 214 13.08 9.24 -20.24
CA HIS A 214 12.83 8.58 -21.53
C HIS A 214 13.80 8.98 -22.64
N ARG A 215 14.55 10.08 -22.45
CA ARG A 215 15.49 10.60 -23.47
C ARG A 215 16.77 9.80 -23.51
N ASP A 216 17.28 9.46 -22.33
CA ASP A 216 18.40 8.54 -22.18
C ASP A 216 17.96 7.37 -21.29
N ARG A 217 17.84 6.20 -21.91
CA ARG A 217 17.42 4.97 -21.23
C ARG A 217 18.50 4.42 -20.30
N ALA A 218 19.75 4.81 -20.51
CA ALA A 218 20.92 4.31 -19.78
C ALA A 218 21.48 5.34 -18.79
N ASN A 219 20.81 6.48 -18.59
CA ASN A 219 21.24 7.48 -17.62
C ASN A 219 21.10 6.95 -16.18
N GLY A 220 22.22 6.47 -15.64
CA GLY A 220 22.36 6.01 -14.26
C GLY A 220 22.32 7.14 -13.23
N ASP A 221 22.67 8.37 -13.62
CA ASP A 221 22.85 9.53 -12.74
C ASP A 221 21.61 10.43 -12.65
N LEU A 222 20.55 10.08 -13.39
CA LEU A 222 19.31 10.84 -13.53
C LEU A 222 18.74 11.38 -12.20
N LEU A 223 18.82 10.60 -11.12
CA LEU A 223 18.28 11.00 -9.83
C LEU A 223 19.17 12.04 -9.12
N LEU A 224 20.50 11.95 -9.22
CA LEU A 224 21.42 12.98 -8.71
C LEU A 224 21.28 14.27 -9.50
N GLU A 225 21.15 14.18 -10.82
CA GLU A 225 20.90 15.34 -11.69
C GLU A 225 19.58 16.04 -11.33
N ALA A 226 18.51 15.25 -11.11
CA ALA A 226 17.22 15.77 -10.66
C ALA A 226 17.32 16.46 -9.28
N LEU A 227 18.13 15.91 -8.37
CA LEU A 227 18.35 16.49 -7.04
C LEU A 227 19.11 17.82 -7.13
N ALA A 228 20.15 17.89 -7.95
CA ALA A 228 20.88 19.13 -8.22
C ALA A 228 19.97 20.19 -8.84
N HIS A 229 19.15 19.81 -9.83
CA HIS A 229 18.18 20.71 -10.46
C HIS A 229 17.10 21.20 -9.49
N MET A 230 16.66 20.35 -8.56
CA MET A 230 15.72 20.73 -7.50
C MET A 230 16.31 21.82 -6.59
N ARG A 231 17.59 21.67 -6.23
CA ARG A 231 18.33 22.54 -5.29
C ARG A 231 18.77 23.88 -5.87
N ALA A 232 18.88 24.01 -7.20
CA ALA A 232 19.37 25.20 -7.88
C ALA A 232 18.51 26.49 -7.67
N VAL A 233 17.54 26.48 -6.75
CA VAL A 233 16.81 27.67 -6.31
C VAL A 233 16.78 27.69 -4.77
N ALA A 234 17.66 28.51 -4.18
CA ALA A 234 17.51 29.02 -2.82
C ALA A 234 16.39 30.10 -2.78
N PRO A 235 15.80 30.42 -1.62
CA PRO A 235 14.50 31.09 -1.54
C PRO A 235 14.51 32.51 -2.11
N ILE A 236 13.35 32.94 -2.62
CA ILE A 236 13.04 34.37 -2.78
C ILE A 236 13.19 34.97 -1.37
N ALA A 237 14.14 35.89 -1.19
CA ALA A 237 14.28 36.63 0.05
C ALA A 237 12.94 37.35 0.34
N ASP A 238 12.46 37.25 1.59
CA ASP A 238 11.34 38.07 2.04
C ASP A 238 11.71 39.55 1.81
N PRO A 239 10.86 40.36 1.15
CA PRO A 239 11.07 41.79 1.13
C PRO A 239 10.86 42.31 2.55
N THR A 240 11.93 42.87 3.09
CA THR A 240 12.02 43.67 4.33
C THR A 240 10.89 44.68 4.47
#